data_AF-X0RB65-F1
#
_entry.id   AF-X0RB65-F1
#
_cell.length_a   1.000
_cell.length_b   1.000
_cell.length_c   1.000
_cell.angle_alpha   90.00
_cell.angle_beta   90.00
_cell.angle_gamma   90.00
#
_symmetry.space_group_name_H-M   'P 1'
#
loop_
_entity.id
_entity.type
_entity.pdbx_description
1 polymer ?
#
loop_
_entity_poly.entity_id
_entity_poly.type
_entity_poly.pdbx_seq_one_letter_code
_entity_poly.pdbx_strand_id
1 'polypeptide(L)'
;MLMLIAITLIVPPLLTFIVYKTDKKELRRDIAIICALQMMTLLYGLFVIEDGRPAYLVFAIDDFEAVTPSEVSWAQQNTKMDVITAPTLGLFERSKFVYSPFSSDKEARGRQQTEELTDGISITYRVDNYQPIATADLAIKTKAQPLTQLNNYNDSQRVNNILHHYPTATGWLPLKASVLDMVVLTDTNGAVIDLVNLRPWSE
;
A
#
# COMPACT_ATOMS: atom_id res chain seq x y z
N MET A 1 -8.22 4.63 -11.49
CA MET A 1 -9.19 4.95 -10.42
C MET A 1 -9.96 6.25 -10.66
N LEU A 2 -9.29 7.37 -10.97
CA LEU A 2 -9.95 8.68 -11.19
C LEU A 2 -11.04 8.65 -12.29
N MET A 3 -10.79 7.94 -13.40
CA MET A 3 -11.76 7.79 -14.50
C MET A 3 -13.02 7.04 -14.07
N LEU A 4 -12.89 5.97 -13.27
CA LEU A 4 -14.02 5.20 -12.75
C LEU A 4 -14.84 6.04 -11.78
N ILE A 5 -14.19 6.80 -10.90
CA ILE A 5 -14.88 7.71 -9.95
C ILE A 5 -15.62 8.82 -10.70
N ALA A 6 -15.02 9.42 -11.73
CA ALA A 6 -15.67 10.47 -12.51
C ALA A 6 -16.94 9.95 -13.21
N ILE A 7 -16.86 8.75 -13.81
CA ILE A 7 -18.01 8.11 -14.46
C ILE A 7 -19.10 7.77 -13.43
N THR A 8 -18.74 7.15 -12.31
CA THR A 8 -19.72 6.72 -11.30
C THR A 8 -20.32 7.87 -10.50
N LEU A 9 -19.65 9.02 -10.40
CA LEU A 9 -20.16 10.19 -9.70
C LEU A 9 -21.02 11.10 -10.60
N ILE A 10 -20.68 11.22 -11.88
CA ILE A 10 -21.32 12.17 -12.79
C ILE A 10 -22.48 11.54 -13.56
N VAL A 11 -22.33 10.30 -14.03
CA VAL A 11 -23.32 9.66 -14.91
C VAL A 11 -24.66 9.42 -14.21
N PRO A 12 -24.73 8.92 -12.95
CA PRO A 12 -26.03 8.67 -12.29
C PRO A 12 -26.85 9.94 -12.01
N PRO A 13 -26.28 11.05 -11.51
CA PRO A 13 -27.01 12.32 -11.37
C PRO A 13 -27.45 12.90 -12.71
N LEU A 14 -26.65 12.77 -13.76
CA LEU A 14 -26.98 13.28 -15.09
C LEU A 14 -28.12 12.47 -15.74
N LEU A 15 -28.11 11.15 -15.57
CA LEU A 15 -29.24 10.28 -15.94
C LEU A 15 -30.49 10.63 -15.14
N THR A 16 -30.36 10.87 -13.84
CA THR A 16 -31.48 11.30 -12.97
C THR A 16 -32.05 12.62 -13.46
N PHE A 17 -31.21 13.59 -13.81
CA PHE A 17 -31.62 14.90 -14.33
C PHE A 17 -32.36 14.79 -15.68
N ILE A 18 -31.88 13.93 -16.59
CA ILE A 18 -32.54 13.71 -17.90
C ILE A 18 -33.89 12.99 -17.74
N VAL A 19 -33.99 12.04 -16.81
CA VAL A 19 -35.21 11.23 -16.60
C VAL A 19 -36.24 11.95 -15.72
N TYR A 20 -35.84 12.97 -14.96
CA TYR A 20 -36.71 13.75 -14.09
C TYR A 20 -37.73 14.57 -14.88
N LYS A 21 -38.86 13.94 -15.25
CA LYS A 21 -40.10 14.61 -15.67
C LYS A 21 -41.16 14.37 -14.60
N THR A 22 -41.57 15.46 -13.95
CA THR A 22 -42.42 15.49 -12.74
C THR A 22 -43.82 14.87 -12.93
N ASP A 23 -44.25 14.64 -14.18
CA ASP A 23 -45.62 14.28 -14.56
C ASP A 23 -45.85 12.78 -14.90
N LYS A 24 -44.93 11.88 -14.55
CA LYS A 24 -45.07 10.43 -14.83
C LYS A 24 -45.12 9.59 -13.55
N LYS A 25 -46.13 8.72 -13.43
CA LYS A 25 -46.21 7.71 -12.34
C LYS A 25 -45.01 6.75 -12.32
N GLU A 26 -44.38 6.50 -13.46
CA GLU A 26 -43.18 5.64 -13.56
C GLU A 26 -41.91 6.30 -13.01
N LEU A 27 -41.91 7.62 -12.77
CA LEU A 27 -40.77 8.38 -12.26
C LEU A 27 -40.23 7.80 -10.94
N ARG A 28 -41.12 7.33 -10.05
CA ARG A 28 -40.72 6.73 -8.77
C ARG A 28 -39.97 5.41 -8.96
N ARG A 29 -40.33 4.61 -9.97
CA ARG A 29 -39.64 3.36 -10.29
C ARG A 29 -38.27 3.64 -10.89
N ASP A 30 -38.19 4.59 -11.81
CA ASP A 30 -36.94 4.91 -12.51
C ASP A 30 -35.91 5.51 -11.54
N ILE A 31 -36.33 6.41 -10.64
CA ILE A 31 -35.46 6.92 -9.55
C ILE A 31 -35.04 5.80 -8.59
N ALA A 32 -35.94 4.88 -8.23
CA ALA A 32 -35.60 3.75 -7.35
C ALA A 32 -34.54 2.83 -7.98
N ILE A 33 -34.63 2.56 -9.29
CA ILE A 33 -33.62 1.78 -10.02
C ILE A 33 -32.27 2.51 -10.03
N ILE A 34 -32.26 3.82 -10.27
CA ILE A 34 -31.02 4.62 -10.26
C ILE A 34 -30.40 4.62 -8.86
N CYS A 35 -31.17 4.83 -7.80
CA CYS A 35 -30.67 4.75 -6.43
C CYS A 35 -30.10 3.36 -6.11
N ALA A 36 -30.74 2.28 -6.56
CA ALA A 36 -30.23 0.92 -6.36
C ALA A 36 -28.89 0.70 -7.08
N LEU A 37 -28.76 1.14 -8.33
CA LEU A 37 -27.51 1.08 -9.09
C LEU A 37 -26.39 1.90 -8.41
N GLN A 38 -26.73 3.07 -7.88
CA GLN A 38 -25.77 3.92 -7.17
C GLN A 38 -25.32 3.28 -5.85
N MET A 39 -26.21 2.65 -5.10
CA MET A 39 -25.85 1.88 -3.90
C MET A 39 -24.93 0.70 -4.23
N MET A 40 -25.21 -0.07 -5.29
CA MET A 40 -24.33 -1.15 -5.76
C MET A 40 -22.95 -0.64 -6.14
N THR A 41 -22.90 0.52 -6.81
CA THR A 41 -21.63 1.15 -7.22
C THR A 41 -20.83 1.63 -6.02
N LEU A 42 -21.48 2.20 -5.01
CA LEU A 42 -20.84 2.63 -3.76
C LEU A 42 -20.24 1.43 -3.01
N LEU A 43 -21.00 0.33 -2.90
CA LEU A 43 -20.54 -0.90 -2.27
C LEU A 43 -19.35 -1.52 -3.02
N TYR A 44 -19.40 -1.53 -4.35
CA TYR A 44 -18.28 -1.99 -5.16
C TYR A 44 -17.03 -1.10 -4.98
N GLY A 45 -17.21 0.22 -4.94
CA GLY A 45 -16.11 1.15 -4.65
C GLY A 45 -15.47 0.90 -3.28
N LEU A 46 -16.28 0.63 -2.26
CA LEU A 46 -15.79 0.28 -0.92
C LEU A 46 -14.99 -1.02 -0.93
N PHE A 47 -15.48 -2.05 -1.61
CA PHE A 47 -14.79 -3.33 -1.77
C PHE A 47 -13.42 -3.18 -2.45
N VAL A 48 -13.34 -2.37 -3.52
CA VAL A 48 -12.07 -2.11 -4.22
C VAL A 48 -11.05 -1.37 -3.35
N ILE A 49 -11.50 -0.45 -2.49
CA ILE A 49 -10.63 0.27 -1.55
C ILE A 49 -10.08 -0.69 -0.48
N GLU A 50 -10.91 -1.61 0.01
CA GLU A 50 -10.51 -2.60 1.00
C GLU A 50 -9.46 -3.58 0.44
N ASP A 51 -9.67 -4.07 -0.79
CA ASP A 51 -8.75 -5.01 -1.43
C ASP A 51 -7.38 -4.38 -1.79
N GLY A 52 -7.38 -3.10 -2.16
CA GLY A 52 -6.15 -2.37 -2.50
C GLY A 52 -5.33 -1.89 -1.29
N ARG A 53 -5.81 -2.10 -0.06
CA ARG A 53 -5.15 -1.59 1.15
C ARG A 53 -4.00 -2.52 1.54
N PRO A 54 -2.75 -2.02 1.65
CA PRO A 54 -1.65 -2.86 2.08
C PRO A 54 -1.85 -3.27 3.54
N ALA A 55 -1.75 -4.55 3.80
CA ALA A 55 -1.85 -5.07 5.16
C ALA A 55 -0.53 -4.85 5.92
N TYR A 56 0.56 -5.02 5.21
CA TYR A 56 1.91 -4.98 5.74
C TYR A 56 2.79 -4.03 4.97
N LEU A 57 3.68 -3.37 5.70
CA LEU A 57 4.80 -2.62 5.17
C LEU A 57 6.06 -3.38 5.60
N VAL A 58 6.60 -4.18 4.70
CA VAL A 58 7.63 -5.18 5.02
C VAL A 58 8.98 -4.60 4.67
N PHE A 59 9.87 -4.45 5.65
CA PHE A 59 11.27 -4.14 5.38
C PHE A 59 12.00 -5.40 4.88
N ALA A 60 12.69 -5.29 3.75
CA ALA A 60 13.55 -6.34 3.21
C ALA A 60 14.80 -5.69 2.61
N ILE A 61 15.98 -6.18 2.98
CA ILE A 61 17.30 -5.77 2.45
C ILE A 61 17.66 -4.29 2.67
N ASP A 62 17.00 -3.40 1.93
CA ASP A 62 17.28 -1.97 1.83
C ASP A 62 16.04 -1.11 1.56
N ASP A 63 14.85 -1.70 1.44
CA ASP A 63 13.61 -0.97 1.22
C ASP A 63 12.42 -1.58 1.94
N PHE A 64 11.32 -0.83 1.94
CA PHE A 64 10.02 -1.35 2.35
C PHE A 64 9.23 -1.72 1.10
N GLU A 65 8.44 -2.79 1.21
CA GLU A 65 7.42 -3.14 0.21
C GLU A 65 6.05 -3.19 0.87
N ALA A 66 5.08 -2.58 0.20
CA ALA A 66 3.68 -2.62 0.59
C ALA A 66 3.05 -3.92 0.09
N VAL A 67 2.67 -4.79 1.02
CA VAL A 67 2.15 -6.12 0.73
C VAL A 67 0.66 -6.18 1.06
N THR A 68 -0.15 -6.51 0.06
CA THR A 68 -1.60 -6.72 0.20
C THR A 68 -1.93 -8.20 0.51
N PRO A 69 -3.08 -8.48 1.15
CA PRO A 69 -3.52 -9.86 1.41
C PRO A 69 -3.70 -10.70 0.12
N SER A 70 -4.09 -10.06 -0.98
CA SER A 70 -4.28 -10.72 -2.27
C SER A 70 -2.94 -11.13 -2.90
N GLU A 71 -1.90 -10.28 -2.79
CA GLU A 71 -0.54 -10.62 -3.21
C GLU A 71 0.07 -11.76 -2.39
N VAL A 72 -0.15 -11.77 -1.06
CA VAL A 72 0.27 -12.89 -0.20
C VAL A 72 -0.40 -14.19 -0.65
N SER A 73 -1.71 -14.15 -0.89
CA SER A 73 -2.48 -15.32 -1.30
C SER A 73 -2.00 -15.86 -2.66
N TRP A 74 -1.71 -14.96 -3.60
CA TRP A 74 -1.13 -15.31 -4.89
C TRP A 74 0.26 -15.95 -4.74
N ALA A 75 1.13 -15.35 -3.92
CA ALA A 75 2.47 -15.87 -3.68
C ALA A 75 2.43 -17.27 -3.04
N GLN A 76 1.59 -17.47 -2.02
CA GLN A 76 1.41 -18.77 -1.35
C GLN A 76 0.98 -19.88 -2.32
N GLN A 77 0.04 -19.59 -3.22
CA GLN A 77 -0.41 -20.54 -4.24
C GLN A 77 0.72 -20.92 -5.20
N ASN A 78 1.55 -19.95 -5.59
CA ASN A 78 2.62 -20.17 -6.56
C ASN A 78 3.84 -20.85 -5.96
N THR A 79 4.14 -20.63 -4.68
CA THR A 79 5.32 -21.21 -4.00
C THR A 79 5.01 -22.47 -3.19
N LYS A 80 3.75 -22.91 -3.12
CA LYS A 80 3.30 -24.02 -2.23
C LYS A 80 3.74 -23.81 -0.77
N MET A 81 3.79 -22.56 -0.32
CA MET A 81 4.05 -22.24 1.08
C MET A 81 2.83 -22.61 1.93
N ASP A 82 3.03 -22.90 3.20
CA ASP A 82 1.91 -23.09 4.13
C ASP A 82 1.02 -21.85 4.12
N VAL A 83 -0.30 -22.07 4.07
CA VAL A 83 -1.30 -21.01 4.05
C VAL A 83 -1.34 -20.36 5.41
N ILE A 84 -0.50 -19.35 5.60
CA ILE A 84 -0.60 -18.46 6.75
C ILE A 84 -1.59 -17.38 6.35
N THR A 85 -2.75 -17.40 7.00
CA THR A 85 -3.75 -16.35 6.84
C THR A 85 -3.13 -15.02 7.25
N ALA A 86 -2.89 -14.14 6.29
CA ALA A 86 -2.59 -12.75 6.59
C ALA A 86 -3.73 -12.23 7.50
N PRO A 87 -3.43 -11.63 8.66
CA PRO A 87 -4.42 -11.12 9.57
C PRO A 87 -5.32 -10.15 8.82
N THR A 88 -6.62 -10.43 8.89
CA THR A 88 -7.64 -9.51 8.41
C THR A 88 -7.57 -8.26 9.27
N LEU A 89 -7.07 -7.17 8.68
CA LEU A 89 -7.09 -5.87 9.35
C LEU A 89 -8.53 -5.40 9.45
N GLY A 90 -8.89 -4.86 10.61
CA GLY A 90 -10.17 -4.16 10.75
C GLY A 90 -10.25 -2.99 9.76
N LEU A 91 -11.49 -2.60 9.39
CA LEU A 91 -11.78 -1.52 8.44
C LEU A 91 -11.06 -0.19 8.74
N PHE A 92 -10.72 0.04 10.02
CA PHE A 92 -10.04 1.25 10.52
C PHE A 92 -8.64 1.02 11.08
N GLU A 93 -8.11 -0.21 11.04
CA GLU A 93 -6.74 -0.46 11.51
C GLU A 93 -5.74 0.19 10.55
N ARG A 94 -4.50 0.40 10.99
CA ARG A 94 -3.40 0.87 10.13
C ARG A 94 -2.58 -0.33 9.65
N SER A 95 -1.92 -0.19 8.51
CA SER A 95 -0.95 -1.17 8.02
C SER A 95 0.16 -1.40 9.04
N LYS A 96 0.61 -2.65 9.20
CA LYS A 96 1.63 -3.00 10.20
C LYS A 96 3.01 -3.03 9.57
N PHE A 97 3.98 -2.36 10.21
CA PHE A 97 5.38 -2.49 9.85
C PHE A 97 5.96 -3.79 10.38
N VAL A 98 6.62 -4.56 9.52
CA VAL A 98 7.23 -5.85 9.85
C VAL A 98 8.57 -6.00 9.14
N TYR A 99 9.40 -6.91 9.63
CA TYR A 99 10.68 -7.24 9.01
C TYR A 99 10.65 -8.66 8.44
N SER A 100 11.11 -8.83 7.20
CA SER A 100 11.30 -10.16 6.59
C SER A 100 12.78 -10.37 6.24
N PRO A 101 13.58 -11.01 7.11
CA PRO A 101 14.95 -11.37 6.80
C PRO A 101 15.01 -12.56 5.85
N PHE A 102 16.04 -12.59 4.99
CA PHE A 102 16.46 -13.85 4.38
C PHE A 102 16.88 -14.86 5.44
N SER A 103 16.73 -16.14 5.11
CA SER A 103 17.19 -17.22 5.97
C SER A 103 18.68 -17.07 6.32
N SER A 104 19.03 -17.46 7.55
CA SER A 104 20.43 -17.59 7.98
C SER A 104 21.12 -18.80 7.35
N ASP A 105 20.34 -19.79 6.89
CA ASP A 105 20.86 -20.95 6.18
C ASP A 105 21.26 -20.57 4.75
N LYS A 106 22.50 -20.92 4.35
CA LYS A 106 23.09 -20.47 3.08
C LYS A 106 22.36 -21.05 1.86
N GLU A 107 21.94 -22.31 1.94
CA GLU A 107 21.21 -23.00 0.87
C GLU A 107 19.80 -22.43 0.74
N ALA A 108 19.09 -22.25 1.85
CA ALA A 108 17.77 -21.64 1.87
C ALA A 108 17.80 -20.19 1.36
N ARG A 109 18.79 -19.40 1.79
CA ARG A 109 18.98 -18.04 1.28
C ARG A 109 19.25 -18.02 -0.22
N GLY A 110 20.10 -18.92 -0.72
CA GLY A 110 20.39 -19.03 -2.15
C GLY A 110 19.14 -19.34 -2.97
N ARG A 111 18.27 -20.23 -2.47
CA ARG A 111 16.97 -20.51 -3.10
C ARG A 111 16.07 -19.27 -3.09
N GLN A 112 15.90 -18.61 -1.95
CA GLN A 112 15.07 -17.41 -1.82
C GLN A 112 15.52 -16.30 -2.78
N GLN A 113 16.83 -16.04 -2.87
CA GLN A 113 17.38 -15.05 -3.79
C GLN A 113 17.19 -15.43 -5.26
N THR A 114 17.23 -16.72 -5.58
CA THR A 114 17.01 -17.20 -6.95
C THR A 114 15.54 -17.03 -7.34
N GLU A 115 14.60 -17.42 -6.47
CA GLU A 115 13.16 -17.27 -6.68
C GLU A 115 12.76 -15.80 -6.85
N GLU A 116 13.36 -14.89 -6.08
CA GLU A 116 13.12 -13.45 -6.24
C GLU A 116 13.56 -12.95 -7.62
N LEU A 117 14.68 -13.45 -8.13
CA LEU A 117 15.21 -13.09 -9.45
C LEU A 117 14.48 -13.76 -10.63
N THR A 118 14.06 -15.02 -10.48
CA THR A 118 13.46 -15.80 -11.57
C THR A 118 11.94 -15.67 -11.62
N ASP A 119 11.30 -15.73 -10.46
CA ASP A 119 9.85 -15.82 -10.33
C ASP A 119 9.24 -14.48 -9.89
N GLY A 120 10.08 -13.50 -9.55
CA GLY A 120 9.65 -12.18 -9.06
C GLY A 120 9.03 -12.22 -7.66
N ILE A 121 9.21 -13.31 -6.93
CA ILE A 121 8.59 -13.51 -5.61
C ILE A 121 9.54 -12.97 -4.55
N SER A 122 9.29 -11.74 -4.13
CA SER A 122 10.03 -11.08 -3.05
C SER A 122 9.93 -11.86 -1.74
N ILE A 123 11.01 -11.78 -0.94
CA ILE A 123 11.03 -12.28 0.45
C ILE A 123 9.94 -11.65 1.31
N THR A 124 9.40 -10.51 0.89
CA THR A 124 8.31 -9.80 1.56
C THR A 124 6.98 -10.54 1.52
N TYR A 125 6.77 -11.47 0.60
CA TYR A 125 5.56 -12.31 0.56
C TYR A 125 5.62 -13.53 1.50
N ARG A 126 6.76 -13.78 2.15
CA ARG A 126 6.97 -14.89 3.09
C ARG A 126 6.53 -14.52 4.50
N VAL A 127 5.21 -14.55 4.71
CA VAL A 127 4.57 -14.15 5.99
C VAL A 127 5.01 -15.00 7.18
N ASP A 128 5.47 -16.24 6.94
CA ASP A 128 6.05 -17.15 7.94
C ASP A 128 7.29 -16.58 8.62
N ASN A 129 8.03 -15.71 7.92
CA ASN A 129 9.28 -15.13 8.40
C ASN A 129 9.13 -13.71 8.95
N TYR A 130 7.90 -13.22 9.12
CA TYR A 130 7.68 -11.88 9.65
C TYR A 130 8.11 -11.76 11.10
N GLN A 131 8.99 -10.81 11.35
CA GLN A 131 9.47 -10.42 12.67
C GLN A 131 8.98 -9.01 13.03
N PRO A 132 8.93 -8.67 14.33
CA PRO A 132 8.66 -7.30 14.76
C PRO A 132 9.66 -6.33 14.12
N ILE A 133 9.19 -5.20 13.58
CA ILE A 133 10.05 -4.22 12.89
C ILE A 133 11.24 -3.76 13.74
N ALA A 134 11.10 -3.72 15.07
CA ALA A 134 12.17 -3.37 16.00
C ALA A 134 13.41 -4.30 15.90
N THR A 135 13.27 -5.53 15.39
CA THR A 135 14.44 -6.41 15.16
C THR A 135 15.30 -5.95 13.98
N ALA A 136 14.78 -5.05 13.14
CA ALA A 136 15.46 -4.50 11.98
C ALA A 136 16.11 -3.13 12.22
N ASP A 137 16.00 -2.52 13.41
CA ASP A 137 16.46 -1.15 13.69
C ASP A 137 17.91 -0.90 13.21
N LEU A 138 18.83 -1.84 13.49
CA LEU A 138 20.23 -1.72 13.05
C LEU A 138 20.37 -1.77 11.52
N ALA A 139 19.62 -2.66 10.86
CA ALA A 139 19.63 -2.78 9.40
C ALA A 139 19.02 -1.54 8.75
N ILE A 140 17.88 -1.07 9.25
CA ILE A 140 17.21 0.16 8.83
C ILE A 140 18.16 1.34 8.97
N LYS A 141 18.78 1.51 10.14
CA LYS A 141 19.74 2.60 10.39
C LYS A 141 20.91 2.59 9.42
N THR A 142 21.41 1.41 9.06
CA THR A 142 22.54 1.25 8.13
C THR A 142 22.15 1.58 6.68
N LYS A 143 20.88 1.35 6.33
CA LYS A 143 20.36 1.56 4.97
C LYS A 143 19.70 2.91 4.76
N ALA A 144 19.27 3.56 5.84
CA ALA A 144 18.56 4.83 5.78
C ALA A 144 19.41 5.90 5.09
N GLN A 145 18.79 6.60 4.15
CA GLN A 145 19.41 7.66 3.37
C GLN A 145 19.24 9.02 4.05
N PRO A 146 20.15 9.98 3.83
CA PRO A 146 20.00 11.34 4.36
C PRO A 146 18.75 12.03 3.81
N LEU A 147 18.00 12.72 4.67
CA LEU A 147 16.78 13.46 4.29
C LEU A 147 17.01 14.47 3.17
N THR A 148 18.22 15.02 3.06
CA THR A 148 18.57 15.97 2.00
C THR A 148 18.45 15.37 0.60
N GLN A 149 18.61 14.05 0.44
CA GLN A 149 18.50 13.36 -0.85
C GLN A 149 17.05 13.35 -1.38
N LEU A 150 16.05 13.54 -0.52
CA LEU A 150 14.64 13.62 -0.96
C LEU A 150 14.40 14.77 -1.94
N ASN A 151 15.18 15.85 -1.84
CA ASN A 151 15.11 16.99 -2.75
C ASN A 151 15.57 16.67 -4.18
N ASN A 152 16.26 15.55 -4.40
CA ASN A 152 16.64 15.11 -5.75
C ASN A 152 15.42 14.62 -6.55
N TYR A 153 14.39 14.14 -5.86
CA TYR A 153 13.21 13.50 -6.46
C TYR A 153 11.91 14.28 -6.19
N ASN A 154 11.97 15.28 -5.33
CA ASN A 154 10.80 16.05 -4.88
C ASN A 154 11.10 17.55 -4.87
N ASP A 155 10.05 18.34 -5.04
CA ASP A 155 10.11 19.78 -4.79
C ASP A 155 10.54 20.07 -3.35
N SER A 156 11.54 20.95 -3.18
CA SER A 156 12.14 21.23 -1.87
C SER A 156 11.19 21.92 -0.90
N GLN A 157 10.22 22.73 -1.39
CA GLN A 157 9.22 23.34 -0.52
C GLN A 157 8.29 22.28 0.05
N ARG A 158 7.86 21.33 -0.80
CA ARG A 158 7.06 20.18 -0.37
C ARG A 158 7.79 19.32 0.66
N VAL A 159 9.07 19.01 0.44
CA VAL A 159 9.89 18.25 1.40
C VAL A 159 9.95 18.96 2.75
N ASN A 160 10.30 20.24 2.77
CA ASN A 160 10.40 21.01 4.01
C ASN A 160 9.05 21.08 4.77
N ASN A 161 7.96 21.32 4.06
CA ASN A 161 6.62 21.38 4.66
C ASN A 161 6.25 20.05 5.36
N ILE A 162 6.59 18.92 4.74
CA ILE A 162 6.34 17.60 5.32
C ILE A 162 7.28 17.38 6.52
N LEU A 163 8.59 17.57 6.35
CA LEU A 163 9.58 17.31 7.40
C LEU A 163 9.39 18.19 8.65
N HIS A 164 8.79 19.38 8.52
CA HIS A 164 8.41 20.22 9.66
C HIS A 164 7.46 19.51 10.65
N HIS A 165 6.64 18.57 10.18
CA HIS A 165 5.76 17.77 11.04
C HIS A 165 6.48 16.60 11.72
N TYR A 166 7.72 16.29 11.30
CA TYR A 166 8.50 15.13 11.75
C TYR A 166 9.91 15.56 12.21
N PRO A 167 10.03 16.36 13.29
CA PRO A 167 11.32 16.92 13.73
C PRO A 167 12.33 15.87 14.22
N THR A 168 11.85 14.66 14.56
CA THR A 168 12.69 13.54 15.00
C THR A 168 13.23 12.69 13.85
N ALA A 169 12.79 12.94 12.61
CA ALA A 169 13.27 12.20 11.45
C ALA A 169 14.72 12.60 11.14
N THR A 170 15.55 11.59 10.92
CA THR A 170 16.96 11.78 10.55
C THR A 170 17.36 11.03 9.30
N GLY A 171 16.58 10.01 8.91
CA GLY A 171 16.80 9.24 7.71
C GLY A 171 15.50 8.87 7.01
N TRP A 172 15.63 8.31 5.82
CA TRP A 172 14.51 7.79 5.07
C TRP A 172 14.86 6.53 4.30
N LEU A 173 13.85 5.74 3.99
CA LEU A 173 13.94 4.55 3.14
C LEU A 173 12.82 4.57 2.10
N PRO A 174 13.05 4.01 0.90
CA PRO A 174 12.00 3.85 -0.09
C PRO A 174 10.92 2.88 0.38
N LEU A 175 9.67 3.17 0.02
CA LEU A 175 8.55 2.22 0.05
C LEU A 175 8.10 1.97 -1.40
N LYS A 176 8.25 0.73 -1.87
CA LYS A 176 7.64 0.26 -3.11
C LYS A 176 6.18 -0.11 -2.86
N ALA A 177 5.29 0.33 -3.73
CA ALA A 177 3.89 -0.07 -3.70
C ALA A 177 3.34 -0.25 -5.11
N SER A 178 2.29 -1.07 -5.25
CA SER A 178 1.70 -1.40 -6.55
C SER A 178 1.12 -0.19 -7.33
N VAL A 179 0.78 0.89 -6.63
CA VAL A 179 0.17 2.09 -7.23
C VAL A 179 1.08 3.31 -7.18
N LEU A 180 1.73 3.54 -6.04
CA LEU A 180 2.47 4.77 -5.81
C LEU A 180 3.56 4.58 -4.76
N ASP A 181 4.80 4.70 -5.21
CA ASP A 181 5.97 4.58 -4.34
C ASP A 181 6.08 5.79 -3.41
N MET A 182 6.43 5.52 -2.16
CA MET A 182 6.45 6.49 -1.08
C MET A 182 7.74 6.41 -0.27
N VAL A 183 7.81 7.16 0.82
CA VAL A 183 8.99 7.23 1.67
C VAL A 183 8.62 6.90 3.11
N VAL A 184 9.41 6.04 3.75
CA VAL A 184 9.35 5.78 5.19
C VAL A 184 10.39 6.63 5.90
N LEU A 185 9.97 7.42 6.88
CA LEU A 185 10.88 8.23 7.72
C LEU A 185 11.36 7.42 8.91
N THR A 186 12.64 7.59 9.25
CA THR A 186 13.30 6.88 10.36
C THR A 186 14.05 7.84 11.28
N ASP A 187 14.17 7.45 12.55
CA ASP A 187 14.95 8.19 13.55
C ASP A 187 16.44 7.77 13.56
N THR A 188 17.21 8.33 14.49
CA THR A 188 18.65 8.05 14.63
C THR A 188 18.97 6.62 15.07
N ASN A 189 17.99 5.91 15.60
CA ASN A 189 18.11 4.53 16.08
C ASN A 189 17.69 3.51 15.01
N GLY A 190 17.05 3.97 13.93
CA GLY A 190 16.47 3.12 12.90
C GLY A 190 15.02 2.74 13.18
N ALA A 191 14.38 3.36 14.16
CA ALA A 191 12.95 3.18 14.40
C ALA A 191 12.14 3.88 13.30
N VAL A 192 11.09 3.21 12.83
CA VAL A 192 10.15 3.78 11.87
C VAL A 192 9.28 4.82 12.55
N ILE A 193 9.25 6.03 12.00
CA ILE A 193 8.43 7.13 12.50
C ILE A 193 7.07 7.14 11.82
N ASP A 194 7.07 7.29 10.49
CA ASP A 194 5.83 7.38 9.71
C ASP A 194 6.11 7.18 8.20
N LEU A 195 5.03 7.00 7.45
CA LEU A 195 5.02 7.02 5.99
C LEU A 195 4.65 8.42 5.49
N VAL A 196 5.39 8.94 4.52
CA VAL A 196 5.10 10.24 3.91
C VAL A 196 4.96 10.16 2.39
N ASN A 197 4.07 11.00 1.86
CA ASN A 197 3.81 11.11 0.42
C ASN A 197 4.89 11.97 -0.27
N LEU A 198 6.11 11.44 -0.29
CA LEU A 198 7.28 11.90 -1.05
C LEU A 198 7.74 10.75 -1.97
N ARG A 199 8.49 11.08 -3.02
CA ARG A 199 9.00 10.11 -4.00
C ARG A 199 10.42 9.67 -3.67
N PRO A 200 10.70 8.36 -3.68
CA PRO A 200 12.04 7.84 -3.44
C PRO A 200 12.96 7.85 -4.67
N TRP A 201 12.42 8.04 -5.88
CA TRP A 201 13.14 8.16 -7.15
C TRP A 201 12.38 9.05 -8.13
N SER A 202 13.03 9.43 -9.22
CA SER A 202 12.36 10.03 -10.37
C SER A 202 11.60 8.95 -11.14
N GLU A 203 10.31 9.19 -11.39
CA GLU A 203 9.50 8.41 -12.35
C GLU A 203 9.76 8.83 -13.79
#